data_AF-A0A950MZU3-F1
#
_entry.id   AF-A0A950MZU3-F1
#
_cell.length_a   1.000
_cell.length_b   1.000
_cell.length_c   1.000
_cell.angle_alpha   90.00
_cell.angle_beta   90.00
_cell.angle_gamma   90.00
#
_symmetry.space_group_name_H-M   'P 1'
#
loop_
_entity.id
_entity.type
_entity.pdbx_description
1 polymer ?
#
loop_
_entity_poly.entity_id
_entity_poly.type
_entity_poly.pdbx_seq_one_letter_code
_entity_poly.pdbx_strand_id
1 'polypeptide(L)'
;MTEAKATTPLGPAGSRAGTGSTFGLARRLLQRPELASLGGLAAAFVVFSILRPDLFLTHDNGVNVASLAAQYGIVAVGVTLLMIAGHFDLSVGAIVGLTGWAMYYFGNVLGLPPILTILCTLVVGTLLGALNGVIQVRTGLPSFIITLATSLVYRGVLTMNTSGFPVVVKFPASYAQLIAGKLFFGYRMSVVWFIVVAALATLFLVRTRMGNWAFAIGQNPTAAKNLGVPVARTTVTLFALSGFASGVAGVVVAVQYFSIDANRGVGWELIAIAMTVIGGTLLTGGYGSVLGTVLGAFMYAMVNAGLLLIGLQGYWVNIFLGIVVLVAVLINRLVIDRFVMSPDRAALEQPLIVAGDARPASEPDRMDPAVAADRRTPVAGPAKPVIALRDVTMSFQSVTALRNITLEAHVGKVLALLGDNGAGKSTLIKV
;
A
#
# COMPACT_ATOMS: atom_id res chain seq x y z
N MET A 1 -28.10 -38.82 -58.76
CA MET A 1 -26.74 -38.36 -58.41
C MET A 1 -26.85 -37.62 -57.09
N THR A 2 -26.71 -38.35 -55.97
CA THR A 2 -25.50 -38.51 -55.11
C THR A 2 -25.50 -37.46 -53.99
N GLU A 3 -25.78 -37.87 -52.74
CA GLU A 3 -24.85 -37.92 -51.57
C GLU A 3 -24.97 -36.65 -50.69
N ALA A 4 -24.82 -36.61 -49.36
CA ALA A 4 -24.49 -37.60 -48.33
C ALA A 4 -24.89 -37.05 -46.93
N LYS A 5 -25.23 -37.98 -46.02
CA LYS A 5 -24.92 -38.04 -44.57
C LYS A 5 -24.83 -36.73 -43.74
N ALA A 6 -25.85 -36.47 -42.92
CA ALA A 6 -25.79 -35.50 -41.83
C ALA A 6 -25.10 -36.10 -40.59
N THR A 7 -24.04 -35.45 -40.11
CA THR A 7 -23.40 -35.71 -38.81
C THR A 7 -23.79 -34.61 -37.83
N THR A 8 -24.48 -34.99 -36.76
CA THR A 8 -24.85 -34.12 -35.64
C THR A 8 -23.61 -33.82 -34.79
N PRO A 9 -23.30 -32.55 -34.44
CA PRO A 9 -22.20 -32.24 -33.54
C PRO A 9 -22.55 -32.57 -32.08
N LEU A 10 -21.57 -33.17 -31.41
CA LEU A 10 -21.55 -33.58 -30.01
C LEU A 10 -21.89 -32.41 -29.07
N GLY A 11 -22.91 -32.60 -28.23
CA GLY A 11 -23.20 -31.71 -27.10
C GLY A 11 -22.09 -31.78 -26.03
N PRO A 12 -21.88 -30.70 -25.27
CA PRO A 12 -20.84 -30.68 -24.24
C PRO A 12 -21.18 -31.68 -23.12
N ALA A 13 -20.27 -32.62 -22.94
CA ALA A 13 -20.30 -33.62 -21.87
C ALA A 13 -20.38 -32.93 -20.50
N GLY A 14 -21.31 -33.41 -19.67
CA GLY A 14 -21.54 -32.91 -18.32
C GLY A 14 -20.29 -32.95 -17.45
N SER A 15 -19.97 -31.81 -16.83
CA SER A 15 -19.00 -31.77 -15.75
C SER A 15 -19.65 -32.34 -14.49
N ARG A 16 -19.14 -33.49 -14.05
CA ARG A 16 -19.49 -34.11 -12.77
C ARG A 16 -19.15 -33.13 -11.65
N ALA A 17 -20.18 -32.59 -11.01
CA ALA A 17 -20.08 -31.98 -9.70
C ALA A 17 -19.82 -33.07 -8.65
N GLY A 18 -18.69 -32.98 -7.95
CA GLY A 18 -18.45 -33.82 -6.77
C GLY A 18 -16.96 -34.07 -6.50
N THR A 19 -16.38 -33.21 -5.67
CA THR A 19 -15.26 -33.41 -4.68
C THR A 19 -14.34 -32.18 -4.60
N GLY A 20 -14.84 -31.06 -4.06
CA GLY A 20 -14.00 -29.85 -3.89
C GLY A 20 -14.44 -28.85 -2.81
N SER A 21 -15.36 -29.21 -1.91
CA SER A 21 -15.95 -28.26 -0.96
C SER A 21 -14.96 -27.73 0.08
N THR A 22 -14.08 -28.59 0.62
CA THR A 22 -13.09 -28.20 1.65
C THR A 22 -11.93 -27.38 1.07
N PHE A 23 -11.42 -27.76 -0.10
CA PHE A 23 -10.39 -26.98 -0.81
C PHE A 23 -10.93 -25.64 -1.33
N GLY A 24 -12.19 -25.57 -1.75
CA GLY A 24 -12.85 -24.33 -2.16
C GLY A 24 -13.09 -23.36 -1.00
N LEU A 25 -13.48 -23.88 0.17
CA LEU A 25 -13.68 -23.08 1.38
C LEU A 25 -12.36 -22.57 1.95
N ALA A 26 -11.36 -23.44 2.09
CA ALA A 26 -10.02 -23.05 2.54
C ALA A 26 -9.39 -22.01 1.59
N ARG A 27 -9.58 -22.17 0.27
CA ARG A 27 -9.12 -21.20 -0.74
C ARG A 27 -9.87 -19.86 -0.66
N ARG A 28 -11.19 -19.86 -0.39
CA ARG A 28 -11.98 -18.63 -0.17
C ARG A 28 -11.66 -17.93 1.15
N LEU A 29 -11.28 -18.69 2.17
CA LEU A 29 -10.83 -18.16 3.47
C LEU A 29 -9.42 -17.58 3.38
N LEU A 30 -8.50 -18.23 2.67
CA LEU A 30 -7.16 -17.69 2.35
C LEU A 30 -7.19 -16.43 1.49
N GLN A 31 -8.31 -16.16 0.80
CA GLN A 31 -8.49 -14.96 -0.04
C GLN A 31 -8.93 -13.71 0.73
N ARG A 32 -9.28 -13.82 2.02
CA ARG A 32 -9.56 -12.65 2.86
C ARG A 32 -8.36 -12.37 3.76
N PRO A 33 -7.57 -11.33 3.48
CA PRO A 33 -6.38 -11.03 4.27
C PRO A 33 -6.69 -10.70 5.74
N GLU A 34 -7.94 -10.34 6.10
CA GLU A 34 -8.37 -10.29 7.50
C GLU A 34 -8.22 -11.64 8.21
N LEU A 35 -8.45 -12.76 7.52
CA LEU A 35 -8.31 -14.10 8.09
C LEU A 35 -6.85 -14.50 8.31
N ALA A 36 -5.92 -13.97 7.50
CA ALA A 36 -4.49 -14.15 7.75
C ALA A 36 -4.08 -13.44 9.04
N SER A 37 -4.53 -12.19 9.24
CA SER A 37 -4.27 -11.43 10.47
C SER A 37 -4.91 -12.08 11.70
N LEU A 38 -6.13 -12.62 11.56
CA LEU A 38 -6.84 -13.32 12.63
C LEU A 38 -6.16 -14.66 12.99
N GLY A 39 -5.68 -15.39 11.98
CA GLY A 39 -4.91 -16.62 12.17
C GLY A 39 -3.57 -16.35 12.87
N GLY A 40 -2.86 -15.29 12.48
CA GLY A 40 -1.61 -14.86 13.14
C GLY A 40 -1.83 -14.46 14.60
N LEU A 41 -2.90 -13.70 14.88
CA LEU A 41 -3.30 -13.32 16.23
C LEU A 41 -3.63 -14.57 17.08
N ALA A 42 -4.42 -15.50 16.54
CA ALA A 42 -4.78 -16.73 17.25
C ALA A 42 -3.55 -17.61 17.52
N ALA A 43 -2.64 -17.73 16.55
CA ALA A 43 -1.39 -18.46 16.73
C ALA A 43 -0.51 -17.84 17.83
N ALA A 44 -0.35 -16.51 17.83
CA ALA A 44 0.37 -15.81 18.89
C ALA A 44 -0.28 -16.06 20.26
N PHE A 45 -1.60 -15.95 20.35
CA PHE A 45 -2.35 -16.22 21.58
C PHE A 45 -2.08 -17.62 22.12
N VAL A 46 -2.23 -18.65 21.27
CA VAL A 46 -2.00 -20.05 21.66
C VAL A 46 -0.56 -20.27 22.11
N VAL A 47 0.42 -19.78 21.34
CA VAL A 47 1.84 -19.96 21.66
C VAL A 47 2.19 -19.37 23.02
N PHE A 48 1.83 -18.11 23.28
CA PHE A 48 2.19 -17.47 24.55
C PHE A 48 1.35 -17.98 25.73
N SER A 49 0.12 -18.44 25.49
CA SER A 49 -0.71 -19.11 26.51
C SER A 49 -0.07 -20.42 26.96
N ILE A 50 0.56 -21.17 26.05
CA ILE A 50 1.29 -22.41 26.39
C ILE A 50 2.62 -22.08 27.07
N LEU A 51 3.36 -21.09 26.57
CA LEU A 51 4.70 -20.78 27.08
C LEU A 51 4.69 -20.13 28.47
N ARG A 52 3.71 -19.26 28.77
CA ARG A 52 3.60 -18.55 30.06
C ARG A 52 2.15 -18.43 30.54
N PRO A 53 1.43 -19.54 30.80
CA PRO A 53 0.01 -19.51 31.18
C PRO A 53 -0.26 -18.61 32.40
N ASP A 54 0.58 -18.71 33.43
CA ASP A 54 0.39 -18.01 34.71
C ASP A 54 0.53 -16.49 34.62
N LEU A 55 1.20 -15.97 33.58
CA LEU A 55 1.38 -14.53 33.37
C LEU A 55 0.60 -14.01 32.16
N PHE A 56 0.57 -14.78 31.07
CA PHE A 56 0.00 -14.35 29.81
C PHE A 56 -1.53 -14.31 29.84
N LEU A 57 -2.18 -15.28 30.50
CA LEU A 57 -3.64 -15.34 30.62
C LEU A 57 -4.19 -14.44 31.73
N THR A 58 -3.34 -13.66 32.39
CA THR A 58 -3.77 -12.75 33.46
C THR A 58 -4.56 -11.57 32.90
N HIS A 59 -5.50 -11.09 33.71
CA HIS A 59 -6.25 -9.88 33.44
C HIS A 59 -5.33 -8.67 33.19
N ASP A 60 -4.27 -8.53 33.99
CA ASP A 60 -3.32 -7.42 33.86
C ASP A 60 -2.56 -7.45 32.54
N ASN A 61 -2.20 -8.64 32.04
CA ASN A 61 -1.64 -8.76 30.70
C ASN A 61 -2.66 -8.40 29.62
N GLY A 62 -3.92 -8.81 29.77
CA GLY A 62 -5.01 -8.41 28.87
C GLY A 62 -5.17 -6.88 28.79
N VAL A 63 -5.12 -6.19 29.93
CA VAL A 63 -5.14 -4.72 30.01
C VAL A 63 -3.90 -4.12 29.35
N ASN A 64 -2.72 -4.69 29.55
CA ASN A 64 -1.47 -4.24 28.94
C ASN A 64 -1.50 -4.38 27.41
N VAL A 65 -1.90 -5.54 26.90
CA VAL A 65 -2.04 -5.81 25.45
C VAL A 65 -3.03 -4.83 24.82
N ALA A 66 -4.20 -4.61 25.42
CA ALA A 66 -5.17 -3.66 24.90
C ALA A 66 -4.63 -2.22 24.91
N SER A 67 -3.86 -1.84 25.94
CA SER A 67 -3.25 -0.51 26.04
C SER A 67 -2.18 -0.26 24.98
N LEU A 68 -1.32 -1.26 24.73
CA LEU A 68 -0.32 -1.21 23.66
C LEU A 68 -0.99 -1.18 22.28
N ALA A 69 -1.95 -2.07 22.04
CA ALA A 69 -2.70 -2.10 20.78
C ALA A 69 -3.36 -0.74 20.50
N ALA A 70 -3.91 -0.09 21.53
CA ALA A 70 -4.52 1.21 21.39
C ALA A 70 -3.52 2.33 21.03
N GLN A 71 -2.41 2.43 21.75
CA GLN A 71 -1.43 3.50 21.52
C GLN A 71 -0.84 3.46 20.10
N TYR A 72 -0.37 2.28 19.68
CA TYR A 72 0.21 2.10 18.37
C TYR A 72 -0.87 2.01 17.27
N GLY A 73 -2.02 1.40 17.59
CA GLY A 73 -3.12 1.20 16.67
C GLY A 73 -3.77 2.50 16.20
N ILE A 74 -3.89 3.52 17.06
CA ILE A 74 -4.37 4.84 16.64
C ILE A 74 -3.53 5.39 15.49
N VAL A 75 -2.20 5.32 15.60
CA VAL A 75 -1.28 5.76 14.56
C VAL A 75 -1.41 4.88 13.32
N ALA A 76 -1.44 3.55 13.51
CA ALA A 76 -1.59 2.60 12.42
C ALA A 76 -2.85 2.86 11.58
N VAL A 77 -3.98 3.18 12.21
CA VAL A 77 -5.23 3.50 11.51
C VAL A 77 -5.04 4.69 10.56
N GLY A 78 -4.33 5.74 10.98
CA GLY A 78 -3.98 6.87 10.11
C GLY A 78 -3.10 6.45 8.94
N VAL A 79 -2.09 5.63 9.21
CA VAL A 79 -1.20 5.06 8.18
C VAL A 79 -1.97 4.18 7.18
N THR A 80 -2.96 3.40 7.62
CA THR A 80 -3.80 2.56 6.75
C THR A 80 -4.51 3.39 5.70
N LEU A 81 -5.10 4.53 6.10
CA LEU A 81 -5.82 5.41 5.18
C LEU A 81 -4.91 5.92 4.05
N LEU A 82 -3.66 6.27 4.39
CA LEU A 82 -2.65 6.70 3.41
C LEU A 82 -2.15 5.56 2.53
N MET A 83 -1.85 4.41 3.13
CA MET A 83 -1.33 3.24 2.41
C MET A 83 -2.34 2.71 1.41
N ILE A 84 -3.64 2.76 1.71
CA ILE A 84 -4.70 2.44 0.75
C ILE A 84 -4.58 3.31 -0.52
N ALA A 85 -4.16 4.57 -0.41
CA ALA A 85 -3.91 5.46 -1.55
C ALA A 85 -2.52 5.32 -2.18
N GLY A 86 -1.69 4.36 -1.73
CA GLY A 86 -0.35 4.14 -2.26
C GLY A 86 0.70 5.14 -1.76
N HIS A 87 0.48 5.73 -0.57
CA HIS A 87 1.41 6.66 0.05
C HIS A 87 1.95 6.14 1.39
N PHE A 88 3.17 6.56 1.71
CA PHE A 88 3.85 6.24 2.96
C PHE A 88 4.00 7.50 3.82
N ASP A 89 3.97 7.31 5.14
CA ASP A 89 4.24 8.39 6.10
C ASP A 89 5.20 7.93 7.19
N LEU A 90 6.49 8.20 6.98
CA LEU A 90 7.54 7.94 7.96
C LEU A 90 7.66 9.03 9.04
N SER A 91 6.84 10.08 8.95
CA SER A 91 6.88 11.19 9.91
C SER A 91 5.96 10.97 11.10
N VAL A 92 5.04 9.99 11.05
CA VAL A 92 4.03 9.75 12.10
C VAL A 92 4.62 9.62 13.50
N GLY A 93 5.74 8.92 13.65
CA GLY A 93 6.44 8.80 14.93
C GLY A 93 7.00 10.13 15.45
N ALA A 94 7.53 10.97 14.56
CA ALA A 94 7.98 12.31 14.92
C ALA A 94 6.80 13.26 15.24
N ILE A 95 5.67 13.10 14.53
CA ILE A 95 4.44 13.85 14.82
C ILE A 95 3.88 13.48 16.21
N VAL A 96 3.89 12.20 16.60
CA VAL A 96 3.52 11.77 17.97
C VAL A 96 4.38 12.50 19.01
N GLY A 97 5.70 12.54 18.82
CA GLY A 97 6.61 13.23 19.74
C GLY A 97 6.36 14.75 19.79
N LEU A 98 6.26 15.41 18.63
CA LEU A 98 6.00 16.86 18.54
C LEU A 98 4.64 17.26 19.12
N THR A 99 3.60 16.47 18.88
CA THR A 99 2.26 16.74 19.44
C THR A 99 2.22 16.48 20.94
N GLY A 100 2.97 15.49 21.44
CA GLY A 100 3.18 15.33 22.87
C GLY A 100 3.90 16.53 23.51
N TRP A 101 4.90 17.10 22.83
CA TRP A 101 5.52 18.36 23.25
C TRP A 101 4.59 19.57 23.11
N ALA A 102 3.73 19.60 22.09
CA ALA A 102 2.73 20.66 21.94
C ALA A 102 1.74 20.68 23.12
N MET A 103 1.38 19.52 23.69
CA MET A 103 0.60 19.46 24.94
C MET A 103 1.31 20.20 26.08
N TYR A 104 2.62 19.96 26.26
CA TYR A 104 3.44 20.67 27.23
C TYR A 104 3.48 22.17 26.93
N TYR A 105 3.78 22.55 25.69
CA TYR A 105 3.93 23.95 25.31
C TYR A 105 2.62 24.74 25.52
N PHE A 106 1.51 24.27 24.97
CA PHE A 106 0.23 24.97 25.08
C PHE A 106 -0.32 24.96 26.51
N GLY A 107 -0.20 23.84 27.25
CA GLY A 107 -0.76 23.73 28.59
C GLY A 107 0.13 24.30 29.69
N ASN A 108 1.44 24.04 29.64
CA ASN A 108 2.37 24.35 30.73
C ASN A 108 3.16 25.64 30.50
N VAL A 109 3.47 26.00 29.26
CA VAL A 109 4.20 27.24 28.93
C VAL A 109 3.23 28.39 28.68
N LEU A 110 2.23 28.18 27.82
CA LEU A 110 1.23 29.21 27.51
C LEU A 110 0.04 29.24 28.48
N GLY A 111 -0.09 28.22 29.34
CA GLY A 111 -1.15 28.19 30.36
C GLY A 111 -2.57 28.05 29.81
N LEU A 112 -2.73 27.52 28.58
CA LEU A 112 -4.06 27.36 27.99
C LEU A 112 -4.91 26.36 28.79
N PRO A 113 -6.25 26.54 28.79
CA PRO A 113 -7.14 25.59 29.43
C PRO A 113 -7.09 24.23 28.71
N PRO A 114 -7.34 23.11 29.42
CA PRO A 114 -7.09 21.75 28.91
C PRO A 114 -7.71 21.44 27.53
N ILE A 115 -8.94 21.90 27.29
CA ILE A 115 -9.64 21.67 26.02
C ILE A 115 -8.93 22.39 24.87
N LEU A 116 -8.52 23.65 25.06
CA LEU A 116 -7.79 24.39 24.03
C LEU A 116 -6.40 23.79 23.79
N THR A 117 -5.71 23.35 24.84
CA THR A 117 -4.43 22.61 24.72
C THR A 117 -4.56 21.40 23.81
N ILE A 118 -5.59 20.57 24.01
CA ILE A 118 -5.87 19.39 23.18
C ILE A 118 -6.17 19.82 21.74
N LEU A 119 -7.08 20.77 21.53
CA LEU A 119 -7.47 21.22 20.19
C LEU A 119 -6.28 21.80 19.40
N CYS A 120 -5.50 22.68 20.01
CA CYS A 120 -4.29 23.23 19.39
C CYS A 120 -3.28 22.14 19.05
N THR A 121 -3.12 21.14 19.92
CA THR A 121 -2.24 20.00 19.69
C THR A 121 -2.68 19.16 18.49
N LEU A 122 -3.98 18.84 18.40
CA LEU A 122 -4.54 18.09 17.28
C LEU A 122 -4.41 18.86 15.96
N VAL A 123 -4.58 20.19 15.99
CA VAL A 123 -4.32 21.06 14.83
C VAL A 123 -2.86 20.97 14.41
N VAL A 124 -1.89 21.02 15.33
CA VAL A 124 -0.47 20.84 14.99
C VAL A 124 -0.23 19.51 14.28
N GLY A 125 -0.71 18.39 14.82
CA GLY A 125 -0.56 17.09 14.18
C GLY A 125 -1.15 17.05 12.76
N THR A 126 -2.35 17.61 12.61
CA THR A 126 -3.05 17.70 11.32
C THR A 126 -2.28 18.55 10.31
N LEU A 127 -1.73 19.69 10.73
CA LEU A 127 -0.97 20.61 9.87
C LEU A 127 0.36 20.00 9.43
N LEU A 128 1.07 19.32 10.33
CA LEU A 128 2.32 18.62 10.00
C LEU A 128 2.06 17.51 8.98
N GLY A 129 1.01 16.71 9.19
CA GLY A 129 0.56 15.74 8.19
C GLY A 129 0.22 16.42 6.85
N ALA A 130 -0.66 17.42 6.86
CA ALA A 130 -1.07 18.15 5.67
C ALA A 130 0.11 18.75 4.90
N LEU A 131 1.15 19.25 5.60
CA LEU A 131 2.37 19.78 5.00
C LEU A 131 3.08 18.71 4.15
N ASN A 132 3.21 17.48 4.65
CA ASN A 132 3.75 16.37 3.84
C ASN A 132 2.92 16.14 2.58
N GLY A 133 1.60 16.14 2.70
CA GLY A 133 0.70 16.00 1.57
C GLY A 133 0.83 17.13 0.55
N VAL A 134 0.95 18.38 1.01
CA VAL A 134 1.12 19.55 0.13
C VAL A 134 2.46 19.48 -0.61
N ILE A 135 3.54 19.14 0.08
CA ILE A 135 4.86 18.95 -0.54
C ILE A 135 4.79 17.83 -1.57
N GLN A 136 4.14 16.70 -1.24
CA GLN A 136 4.00 15.56 -2.15
C GLN A 136 3.24 15.95 -3.42
N VAL A 137 2.11 16.63 -3.30
CA VAL A 137 1.28 17.01 -4.44
C VAL A 137 1.97 18.04 -5.32
N ARG A 138 2.69 19.01 -4.72
CA ARG A 138 3.36 20.09 -5.46
C ARG A 138 4.64 19.65 -6.14
N THR A 139 5.41 18.75 -5.52
CA THR A 139 6.72 18.32 -6.04
C THR A 139 6.64 17.05 -6.88
N GLY A 140 5.64 16.20 -6.66
CA GLY A 140 5.54 14.89 -7.29
C GLY A 140 6.59 13.88 -6.79
N LEU A 141 7.40 14.22 -5.78
CA LEU A 141 8.39 13.32 -5.21
C LEU A 141 7.71 12.14 -4.48
N PRO A 142 8.36 10.97 -4.40
CA PRO A 142 7.86 9.85 -3.60
C PRO A 142 7.61 10.26 -2.14
N SER A 143 6.43 9.93 -1.62
CA SER A 143 6.02 10.24 -0.24
C SER A 143 6.99 9.72 0.82
N PHE A 144 7.62 8.58 0.57
CA PHE A 144 8.66 8.01 1.43
C PHE A 144 9.81 8.99 1.68
N ILE A 145 10.34 9.63 0.62
CA ILE A 145 11.48 10.57 0.74
C ILE A 145 11.06 11.83 1.48
N ILE A 146 9.88 12.36 1.14
CA ILE A 146 9.34 13.57 1.79
C ILE A 146 9.16 13.32 3.27
N THR A 147 8.50 12.23 3.64
CA THR A 147 8.14 11.95 5.04
C THR A 147 9.34 11.52 5.85
N LEU A 148 10.36 10.90 5.24
CA LEU A 148 11.64 10.68 5.90
C LEU A 148 12.34 12.01 6.21
N ALA A 149 12.42 12.92 5.23
CA ALA A 149 13.04 14.23 5.40
C ALA A 149 12.30 15.06 6.46
N THR A 150 10.97 15.13 6.40
CA THR A 150 10.19 15.86 7.40
C THR A 150 10.22 15.19 8.75
N SER A 151 10.30 13.86 8.84
CA SER A 151 10.51 13.15 10.12
C SER A 151 11.79 13.63 10.82
N LEU A 152 12.90 13.77 10.07
CA LEU A 152 14.16 14.30 10.61
C LEU A 152 14.02 15.77 11.08
N VAL A 153 13.35 16.61 10.29
CA VAL A 153 13.09 18.01 10.67
C VAL A 153 12.22 18.07 11.93
N TYR A 154 11.12 17.31 11.97
CA TYR A 154 10.19 17.28 13.10
C TYR A 154 10.86 16.77 14.36
N ARG A 155 11.68 15.72 14.25
CA ARG A 155 12.51 15.21 15.33
C ARG A 155 13.51 16.26 15.81
N GLY A 156 14.18 16.96 14.88
CA GLY A 156 15.11 18.04 15.20
C GLY A 156 14.43 19.18 15.97
N VAL A 157 13.23 19.59 15.55
CA VAL A 157 12.42 20.60 16.26
C VAL A 157 12.05 20.11 17.66
N LEU A 158 11.64 18.84 17.81
CA LEU A 158 11.34 18.25 19.12
C LEU A 158 12.57 18.25 20.03
N THR A 159 13.72 17.78 19.54
CA THR A 159 14.98 17.74 20.29
C THR A 159 15.46 19.14 20.67
N MET A 160 15.36 20.11 19.77
CA MET A 160 15.72 21.50 20.03
C MET A 160 14.91 22.08 21.21
N ASN A 161 13.59 21.87 21.20
CA ASN A 161 12.70 22.41 22.22
C ASN A 161 12.71 21.65 23.55
N THR A 162 13.20 20.41 23.56
CA THR A 162 13.38 19.60 24.78
C THR A 162 14.82 19.62 25.28
N SER A 163 15.76 20.15 24.50
CA SER A 163 17.21 20.03 24.73
C SER A 163 17.67 18.57 24.94
N GLY A 164 16.92 17.60 24.39
CA GLY A 164 17.16 16.17 24.58
C GLY A 164 16.64 15.58 25.90
N PHE A 165 16.09 16.38 26.80
CA PHE A 165 15.61 15.92 28.11
C PHE A 165 14.08 15.76 28.16
N PRO A 166 13.54 14.85 28.99
CA PRO A 166 12.10 14.76 29.19
C PRO A 166 11.52 16.04 29.80
N VAL A 167 10.41 16.53 29.24
CA VAL A 167 9.62 17.63 29.82
C VAL A 167 8.36 17.08 30.48
N VAL A 168 7.99 17.65 31.62
CA VAL A 168 6.83 17.21 32.43
C VAL A 168 5.57 17.88 31.92
N VAL A 169 4.60 17.07 31.49
CA VAL A 169 3.28 17.52 31.02
C VAL A 169 2.33 17.55 32.21
N LYS A 170 2.23 18.69 32.92
CA LYS A 170 1.26 18.80 34.02
C LYS A 170 -0.13 19.01 33.42
N PHE A 171 -1.02 18.06 33.65
CA PHE A 171 -2.38 18.08 33.10
C PHE A 171 -3.40 17.80 34.21
N PRO A 172 -4.53 18.54 34.30
CA PRO A 172 -5.45 18.38 35.41
C PRO A 172 -6.07 16.97 35.47
N ALA A 173 -6.16 16.41 36.67
CA ALA A 173 -6.52 15.00 36.88
C ALA A 173 -7.88 14.61 36.28
N SER A 174 -8.88 15.48 36.36
CA SER A 174 -10.21 15.24 35.80
C SER A 174 -10.18 15.00 34.29
N TYR A 175 -9.38 15.77 33.55
CA TYR A 175 -9.20 15.59 32.12
C TYR A 175 -8.23 14.45 31.80
N ALA A 176 -7.20 14.26 32.63
CA ALA A 176 -6.25 13.16 32.46
C ALA A 176 -6.95 11.80 32.53
N GLN A 177 -7.96 11.65 33.40
CA GLN A 177 -8.77 10.45 33.49
C GLN A 177 -9.55 10.17 32.18
N LEU A 178 -10.06 11.20 31.50
CA LEU A 178 -10.78 11.07 30.23
C LEU A 178 -9.89 10.76 29.02
N ILE A 179 -8.58 10.95 29.14
CA ILE A 179 -7.62 10.71 28.05
C ILE A 179 -6.87 9.40 28.25
N ALA A 180 -6.34 9.17 29.45
CA ALA A 180 -5.45 8.06 29.76
C ALA A 180 -5.77 7.34 31.09
N GLY A 181 -6.90 7.67 31.72
CA GLY A 181 -7.36 7.04 32.97
C GLY A 181 -7.74 5.57 32.82
N LYS A 182 -8.08 4.95 33.95
CA LYS A 182 -8.59 3.58 34.01
C LYS A 182 -10.13 3.59 33.88
N LEU A 183 -10.64 2.65 33.10
CA LEU A 183 -12.04 2.28 32.95
C LEU A 183 -12.38 1.11 33.88
N PHE A 184 -13.61 0.60 33.76
CA PHE A 184 -14.02 -0.68 34.34
C PHE A 184 -13.04 -1.79 33.95
N PHE A 185 -12.81 -2.73 34.88
CA PHE A 185 -11.87 -3.84 34.69
C PHE A 185 -10.45 -3.37 34.33
N GLY A 186 -10.00 -2.21 34.82
CA GLY A 186 -8.61 -1.76 34.70
C GLY A 186 -8.14 -1.35 33.30
N TYR A 187 -8.93 -1.55 32.24
CA TYR A 187 -8.61 -1.12 30.88
C TYR A 187 -8.39 0.39 30.81
N ARG A 188 -7.51 0.85 29.93
CA ARG A 188 -7.22 2.29 29.79
C ARG A 188 -8.18 2.96 28.82
N MET A 189 -8.43 4.24 29.06
CA MET A 189 -9.24 5.09 28.20
C MET A 189 -8.66 5.22 26.77
N SER A 190 -7.37 4.96 26.58
CA SER A 190 -6.74 4.85 25.26
C SER A 190 -7.43 3.83 24.35
N VAL A 191 -7.97 2.74 24.90
CA VAL A 191 -8.71 1.72 24.14
C VAL A 191 -9.99 2.30 23.53
N VAL A 192 -10.70 3.17 24.26
CA VAL A 192 -11.90 3.85 23.74
C VAL A 192 -11.51 4.80 22.62
N TRP A 193 -10.45 5.60 22.80
CA TRP A 193 -9.94 6.46 21.73
C TRP A 193 -9.53 5.69 20.49
N PHE A 194 -8.90 4.51 20.66
CA PHE A 194 -8.57 3.64 19.55
C PHE A 194 -9.81 3.12 18.81
N ILE A 195 -10.83 2.65 19.55
CA ILE A 195 -12.10 2.20 18.95
C ILE A 195 -12.78 3.35 18.21
N VAL A 196 -12.82 4.56 18.79
CA VAL A 196 -13.42 5.75 18.16
C VAL A 196 -12.67 6.11 16.88
N VAL A 197 -11.34 6.18 16.91
CA VAL A 197 -10.54 6.48 15.71
C VAL A 197 -10.71 5.41 14.63
N ALA A 198 -10.69 4.13 15.01
CA ALA A 198 -10.92 3.02 14.08
C ALA A 198 -12.34 3.05 13.48
N ALA A 199 -13.37 3.35 14.29
CA ALA A 199 -14.75 3.46 13.82
C ALA A 199 -14.91 4.64 12.86
N LEU A 200 -14.39 5.82 13.21
CA LEU A 200 -14.43 7.00 12.35
C LEU A 200 -13.67 6.78 11.03
N ALA A 201 -12.50 6.15 11.07
CA ALA A 201 -11.74 5.81 9.88
C ALA A 201 -12.47 4.77 9.00
N THR A 202 -13.14 3.79 9.61
CA THR A 202 -13.96 2.81 8.90
C THR A 202 -15.15 3.47 8.22
N LEU A 203 -15.87 4.35 8.93
CA LEU A 203 -16.96 5.13 8.36
C LEU A 203 -16.46 6.04 7.24
N PHE A 204 -15.31 6.69 7.41
CA PHE A 204 -14.67 7.47 6.37
C PHE A 204 -14.41 6.63 5.11
N LEU A 205 -13.82 5.44 5.23
CA LEU A 205 -13.53 4.57 4.09
C LEU A 205 -14.80 4.05 3.40
N VAL A 206 -15.78 3.58 4.17
CA VAL A 206 -16.94 2.83 3.62
C VAL A 206 -18.10 3.75 3.23
N ARG A 207 -18.23 4.93 3.86
CA ARG A 207 -19.40 5.80 3.69
C ARG A 207 -19.11 7.12 2.98
N THR A 208 -17.85 7.46 2.71
CA THR A 208 -17.53 8.74 2.05
C THR A 208 -16.97 8.54 0.64
N ARG A 209 -17.18 9.55 -0.21
CA ARG A 209 -16.57 9.59 -1.56
C ARG A 209 -15.04 9.59 -1.49
N MET A 210 -14.47 10.25 -0.47
CA MET A 210 -13.03 10.29 -0.27
C MET A 210 -12.44 8.91 0.02
N GLY A 211 -13.17 8.05 0.74
CA GLY A 211 -12.81 6.65 0.92
C GLY A 211 -12.67 5.93 -0.42
N ASN A 212 -13.70 5.99 -1.26
CA ASN A 212 -13.66 5.41 -2.62
C ASN A 212 -12.54 6.00 -3.47
N TRP A 213 -12.29 7.31 -3.37
CA TRP A 213 -11.18 7.97 -4.07
C TRP A 213 -9.81 7.50 -3.58
N ALA A 214 -9.63 7.23 -2.29
CA ALA A 214 -8.39 6.67 -1.76
C ALA A 214 -8.05 5.33 -2.43
N PHE A 215 -9.01 4.41 -2.50
CA PHE A 215 -8.83 3.13 -3.20
C PHE A 215 -8.53 3.33 -4.69
N ALA A 216 -9.27 4.21 -5.38
CA ALA A 216 -9.07 4.47 -6.81
C ALA A 216 -7.67 5.04 -7.10
N ILE A 217 -7.19 5.97 -6.27
CA ILE A 217 -5.84 6.54 -6.38
C ILE A 217 -4.79 5.45 -6.19
N GLY A 218 -4.93 4.59 -5.19
CA GLY A 218 -3.98 3.52 -4.91
C GLY A 218 -3.91 2.44 -6.02
N GLN A 219 -4.99 2.23 -6.78
CA GLN A 219 -4.97 1.31 -7.91
C GLN A 219 -4.34 1.92 -9.16
N ASN A 220 -4.78 3.12 -9.55
CA ASN A 220 -4.21 3.83 -10.69
C ASN A 220 -4.49 5.35 -10.56
N PRO A 221 -3.51 6.16 -10.14
CA PRO A 221 -3.74 7.59 -9.90
C PRO A 221 -4.04 8.36 -11.20
N THR A 222 -3.48 7.94 -12.33
CA THR A 222 -3.70 8.56 -13.64
C THR A 222 -5.13 8.30 -14.13
N ALA A 223 -5.61 7.05 -14.02
CA ALA A 223 -6.97 6.71 -14.38
C ALA A 223 -7.99 7.38 -13.44
N ALA A 224 -7.71 7.41 -12.13
CA ALA A 224 -8.56 8.11 -11.16
C ALA A 224 -8.70 9.60 -11.51
N LYS A 225 -7.59 10.26 -11.88
CA LYS A 225 -7.61 11.66 -12.32
C LYS A 225 -8.45 11.87 -13.57
N ASN A 226 -8.32 10.98 -14.56
CA ASN A 226 -9.13 11.03 -15.80
C ASN A 226 -10.62 10.80 -15.55
N LEU A 227 -10.98 10.11 -14.47
CA LEU A 227 -12.36 9.92 -14.00
C LEU A 227 -12.86 11.06 -13.09
N GLY A 228 -12.12 12.16 -12.98
CA GLY A 228 -12.52 13.35 -12.22
C GLY A 228 -12.25 13.28 -10.72
N VAL A 229 -11.49 12.29 -10.24
CA VAL A 229 -11.10 12.22 -8.82
C VAL A 229 -10.15 13.38 -8.51
N PRO A 230 -10.41 14.19 -7.45
CA PRO A 230 -9.54 15.30 -7.06
C PRO A 230 -8.28 14.80 -6.32
N VAL A 231 -7.41 14.06 -7.02
CA VAL A 231 -6.24 13.34 -6.46
C VAL A 231 -5.44 14.21 -5.49
N ALA A 232 -5.09 15.43 -5.89
CA ALA A 232 -4.36 16.39 -5.05
C ALA A 232 -5.02 16.65 -3.68
N ARG A 233 -6.33 16.94 -3.66
CA ARG A 233 -7.05 17.24 -2.42
C ARG A 233 -7.21 15.99 -1.55
N THR A 234 -7.47 14.84 -2.18
CA THR A 234 -7.59 13.56 -1.49
C THR A 234 -6.28 13.19 -0.81
N THR A 235 -5.15 13.25 -1.53
CA THR A 235 -3.82 12.95 -0.96
C THR A 235 -3.48 13.85 0.22
N VAL A 236 -3.64 15.17 0.10
CA VAL A 236 -3.39 16.11 1.21
C VAL A 236 -4.24 15.79 2.43
N THR A 237 -5.52 15.46 2.22
CA THR A 237 -6.44 15.14 3.33
C THR A 237 -6.06 13.83 4.02
N LEU A 238 -5.67 12.80 3.27
CA LEU A 238 -5.22 11.54 3.87
C LEU A 238 -3.96 11.75 4.72
N PHE A 239 -3.04 12.59 4.25
CA PHE A 239 -1.86 12.98 5.04
C PHE A 239 -2.23 13.76 6.29
N ALA A 240 -3.18 14.70 6.19
CA ALA A 240 -3.72 15.41 7.33
C ALA A 240 -4.39 14.48 8.36
N LEU A 241 -5.14 13.46 7.90
CA LEU A 241 -5.77 12.45 8.76
C LEU A 241 -4.74 11.55 9.45
N SER A 242 -3.66 11.17 8.77
CA SER A 242 -2.51 10.47 9.36
C SER A 242 -1.85 11.29 10.47
N GLY A 243 -1.61 12.57 10.20
CA GLY A 243 -1.08 13.52 11.18
C GLY A 243 -2.03 13.76 12.36
N PHE A 244 -3.34 13.84 12.11
CA PHE A 244 -4.37 13.94 13.15
C PHE A 244 -4.37 12.71 14.06
N ALA A 245 -4.38 11.50 13.49
CA ALA A 245 -4.31 10.25 14.26
C ALA A 245 -3.03 10.16 15.09
N SER A 246 -1.88 10.54 14.52
CA SER A 246 -0.61 10.66 15.24
C SER A 246 -0.70 11.69 16.37
N GLY A 247 -1.41 12.80 16.16
CA GLY A 247 -1.68 13.80 17.20
C GLY A 247 -2.54 13.27 18.34
N VAL A 248 -3.60 12.50 18.05
CA VAL A 248 -4.41 11.82 19.07
C VAL A 248 -3.54 10.89 19.91
N ALA A 249 -2.68 10.08 19.26
CA ALA A 249 -1.74 9.22 19.98
C ALA A 249 -0.74 10.04 20.83
N GLY A 250 -0.22 11.16 20.32
CA GLY A 250 0.64 12.08 21.06
C GLY A 250 -0.02 12.66 22.32
N VAL A 251 -1.28 13.09 22.22
CA VAL A 251 -2.09 13.53 23.37
C VAL A 251 -2.23 12.41 24.41
N VAL A 252 -2.63 11.22 23.97
CA VAL A 252 -2.81 10.06 24.85
C VAL A 252 -1.51 9.70 25.57
N VAL A 253 -0.40 9.63 24.84
CA VAL A 253 0.92 9.29 25.39
C VAL A 253 1.41 10.36 26.36
N ALA A 254 1.34 11.64 26.00
CA ALA A 254 1.80 12.74 26.85
C ALA A 254 1.07 12.75 28.21
N VAL A 255 -0.25 12.53 28.18
CA VAL A 255 -1.07 12.49 29.39
C VAL A 255 -0.89 11.19 30.17
N GLN A 256 -0.72 10.05 29.48
CA GLN A 256 -0.51 8.75 30.13
C GLN A 256 0.78 8.69 30.94
N TYR A 257 1.86 9.27 30.42
CA TYR A 257 3.17 9.25 31.07
C TYR A 257 3.50 10.55 31.81
N PHE A 258 2.61 11.55 31.78
CA PHE A 258 2.81 12.91 32.29
C PHE A 258 4.16 13.52 31.86
N SER A 259 4.69 13.07 30.73
CA SER A 259 6.01 13.44 30.24
C SER A 259 6.15 13.13 28.77
N ILE A 260 7.02 13.88 28.11
CA ILE A 260 7.42 13.66 26.73
C ILE A 260 8.92 13.91 26.59
N ASP A 261 9.61 13.03 25.88
CA ASP A 261 11.05 13.07 25.66
C ASP A 261 11.37 13.19 24.17
N ALA A 262 12.61 13.57 23.83
CA ALA A 262 13.05 13.80 22.46
C ALA A 262 12.95 12.55 21.55
N ASN A 263 13.00 11.36 22.16
CA ASN A 263 12.93 10.09 21.44
C ASN A 263 11.51 9.52 21.36
N ARG A 264 10.50 10.25 21.87
CA ARG A 264 9.14 9.71 21.86
C ARG A 264 8.65 9.49 20.44
N GLY A 265 8.18 8.28 20.16
CA GLY A 265 7.65 7.90 18.86
C GLY A 265 8.73 7.44 17.86
N VAL A 266 10.01 7.32 18.25
CA VAL A 266 11.03 6.71 17.38
C VAL A 266 10.65 5.27 17.05
N GLY A 267 10.67 4.91 15.77
CA GLY A 267 10.34 3.56 15.28
C GLY A 267 8.85 3.29 15.17
N TRP A 268 7.98 4.18 15.66
CA TRP A 268 6.52 3.99 15.59
C TRP A 268 6.03 3.99 14.15
N GLU A 269 6.72 4.69 13.24
CA GLU A 269 6.46 4.66 11.81
C GLU A 269 6.58 3.26 11.20
N LEU A 270 7.63 2.51 11.55
CA LEU A 270 7.83 1.16 11.03
C LEU A 270 6.87 0.16 11.69
N ILE A 271 6.58 0.34 12.99
CA ILE A 271 5.60 -0.48 13.71
C ILE A 271 4.19 -0.24 13.14
N ALA A 272 3.83 1.01 12.87
CA ALA A 272 2.56 1.38 12.21
C ALA A 272 2.42 0.66 10.87
N ILE A 273 3.40 0.81 9.97
CA ILE A 273 3.41 0.12 8.67
C ILE A 273 3.30 -1.40 8.88
N ALA A 274 4.07 -1.98 9.79
CA ALA A 274 4.01 -3.40 10.07
C ALA A 274 2.61 -3.87 10.48
N MET A 275 1.96 -3.20 11.43
CA MET A 275 0.60 -3.55 11.87
C MET A 275 -0.41 -3.45 10.72
N THR A 276 -0.30 -2.42 9.87
CA THR A 276 -1.20 -2.28 8.72
C THR A 276 -1.01 -3.36 7.65
N VAL A 277 0.24 -3.76 7.39
CA VAL A 277 0.60 -4.81 6.41
C VAL A 277 0.23 -6.19 6.93
N ILE A 278 0.51 -6.48 8.21
CA ILE A 278 0.04 -7.70 8.90
C ILE A 278 -1.49 -7.79 8.83
N GLY A 279 -2.15 -6.64 8.99
CA GLY A 279 -3.59 -6.49 8.84
C GLY A 279 -4.13 -6.65 7.42
N GLY A 280 -3.28 -6.80 6.40
CA GLY A 280 -3.69 -7.05 5.02
C GLY A 280 -3.70 -5.85 4.08
N THR A 281 -3.24 -4.67 4.53
CA THR A 281 -3.12 -3.50 3.65
C THR A 281 -1.92 -3.64 2.73
N LEU A 282 -2.09 -3.35 1.43
CA LEU A 282 -1.00 -3.46 0.46
C LEU A 282 -0.06 -2.27 0.52
N LEU A 283 1.24 -2.54 0.42
CA LEU A 283 2.28 -1.52 0.27
C LEU A 283 2.16 -0.73 -1.04
N THR A 284 1.60 -1.36 -2.08
CA THR A 284 1.39 -0.75 -3.40
C THR A 284 0.15 0.13 -3.47
N GLY A 285 -0.73 0.07 -2.46
CA GLY A 285 -2.03 0.73 -2.47
C GLY A 285 -3.12 -0.04 -3.21
N GLY A 286 -4.32 0.52 -3.19
CA GLY A 286 -5.51 0.01 -3.88
C GLY A 286 -6.32 -1.04 -3.11
N TYR A 287 -5.83 -1.47 -1.94
CA TYR A 287 -6.49 -2.46 -1.09
C TYR A 287 -6.04 -2.33 0.38
N GLY A 288 -6.98 -2.50 1.31
CA GLY A 288 -6.75 -2.50 2.75
C GLY A 288 -8.04 -2.28 3.54
N SER A 289 -7.99 -2.52 4.85
CA SER A 289 -9.11 -2.29 5.76
C SER A 289 -8.65 -1.84 7.15
N VAL A 290 -9.45 -0.97 7.78
CA VAL A 290 -9.18 -0.52 9.16
C VAL A 290 -9.34 -1.69 10.14
N LEU A 291 -10.31 -2.58 9.90
CA LEU A 291 -10.52 -3.77 10.73
C LEU A 291 -9.28 -4.68 10.72
N GLY A 292 -8.69 -4.91 9.54
CA GLY A 292 -7.44 -5.65 9.43
C GLY A 292 -6.31 -4.99 10.22
N THR A 293 -6.23 -3.66 10.19
CA THR A 293 -5.25 -2.90 10.99
C THR A 293 -5.47 -3.06 12.49
N VAL A 294 -6.72 -3.09 12.95
CA VAL A 294 -7.05 -3.35 14.35
C VAL A 294 -6.55 -4.74 14.78
N LEU A 295 -6.78 -5.76 13.96
CA LEU A 295 -6.26 -7.11 14.22
C LEU A 295 -4.72 -7.14 14.23
N GLY A 296 -4.09 -6.44 13.28
CA GLY A 296 -2.63 -6.27 13.24
C GLY A 296 -2.07 -5.57 14.48
N ALA A 297 -2.76 -4.56 15.01
CA ALA A 297 -2.38 -3.86 16.24
C ALA A 297 -2.45 -4.77 17.48
N PHE A 298 -3.52 -5.57 17.59
CA PHE A 298 -3.62 -6.58 18.65
C PHE A 298 -2.55 -7.68 18.50
N MET A 299 -2.25 -8.10 17.27
CA MET A 299 -1.20 -9.09 17.03
C MET A 299 0.16 -8.55 17.47
N TYR A 300 0.51 -7.32 17.08
CA TYR A 300 1.74 -6.66 17.53
C TYR A 300 1.80 -6.57 19.07
N ALA A 301 0.75 -6.05 19.70
CA ALA A 301 0.71 -5.86 21.15
C ALA A 301 0.82 -7.19 21.91
N MET A 302 0.18 -8.23 21.41
CA MET A 302 0.23 -9.58 21.99
C MET A 302 1.61 -10.19 21.89
N VAL A 303 2.29 -10.03 20.75
CA VAL A 303 3.67 -10.51 20.60
C VAL A 303 4.65 -9.71 21.46
N ASN A 304 4.50 -8.39 21.50
CA ASN A 304 5.32 -7.53 22.36
C ASN A 304 5.21 -7.96 23.83
N ALA A 305 3.98 -8.09 24.34
CA ALA A 305 3.74 -8.53 25.71
C ALA A 305 4.21 -9.98 25.95
N GLY A 306 3.91 -10.90 25.02
CA GLY A 306 4.28 -12.31 25.15
C GLY A 306 5.79 -12.55 25.20
N LEU A 307 6.56 -11.89 24.31
CA LEU A 307 8.02 -11.98 24.31
C LEU A 307 8.62 -11.44 25.61
N LEU A 308 8.12 -10.29 26.08
CA LEU A 308 8.55 -9.70 27.34
C LEU A 308 8.25 -10.63 28.53
N LEU A 309 7.08 -11.25 28.55
CA LEU A 309 6.68 -12.18 29.61
C LEU A 309 7.54 -13.44 29.65
N ILE A 310 8.04 -13.92 28.51
CA ILE A 310 9.00 -15.05 28.46
C ILE A 310 10.40 -14.62 28.95
N GLY A 311 10.65 -13.33 29.15
CA GLY A 311 11.93 -12.79 29.62
C GLY A 311 12.85 -12.33 28.49
N LEU A 312 12.34 -12.23 27.26
CA LEU A 312 13.11 -11.70 26.14
C LEU A 312 13.13 -10.16 26.19
N GLN A 313 14.31 -9.60 25.95
CA GLN A 313 14.50 -8.15 25.91
C GLN A 313 13.90 -7.54 24.63
N GLY A 314 13.69 -6.22 24.65
CA GLY A 314 12.98 -5.49 23.59
C GLY A 314 13.56 -5.62 22.18
N TYR A 315 14.85 -5.93 22.01
CA TYR A 315 15.44 -6.12 20.68
C TYR A 315 14.85 -7.33 19.94
N TRP A 316 14.37 -8.37 20.65
CA TRP A 316 13.68 -9.50 20.04
C TRP A 316 12.36 -9.12 19.40
N VAL A 317 11.66 -8.10 19.95
CA VAL A 317 10.45 -7.55 19.34
C VAL A 317 10.76 -6.94 17.98
N ASN A 318 11.89 -6.23 17.85
CA ASN A 318 12.30 -5.63 16.57
C ASN A 318 12.68 -6.70 15.54
N ILE A 319 13.40 -7.75 15.96
CA ILE A 319 13.73 -8.89 15.08
C ILE A 319 12.44 -9.57 14.60
N PHE A 320 11.53 -9.88 15.53
CA PHE A 320 10.23 -10.48 15.20
C PHE A 320 9.44 -9.60 14.23
N LEU A 321 9.35 -8.29 14.49
CA LEU A 321 8.65 -7.36 13.62
C LEU A 321 9.22 -7.37 12.20
N GLY A 322 10.55 -7.33 12.07
CA GLY A 322 11.23 -7.39 10.77
C GLY A 322 10.92 -8.68 10.01
N ILE A 323 10.98 -9.83 10.68
CA ILE A 323 10.64 -11.13 10.10
C ILE A 323 9.17 -11.15 9.66
N VAL A 324 8.25 -10.71 10.51
CA VAL A 324 6.82 -10.73 10.20
C VAL A 324 6.47 -9.82 9.04
N VAL A 325 7.05 -8.61 8.97
CA VAL A 325 6.84 -7.73 7.80
C VAL A 325 7.36 -8.39 6.54
N LEU A 326 8.57 -8.97 6.57
CA LEU A 326 9.15 -9.66 5.41
C LEU A 326 8.28 -10.83 4.95
N VAL A 327 7.82 -11.65 5.91
CA VAL A 327 6.93 -12.79 5.64
C VAL A 327 5.58 -12.31 5.11
N ALA A 328 4.99 -11.26 5.69
CA ALA A 328 3.73 -10.69 5.24
C ALA A 328 3.85 -10.18 3.80
N VAL A 329 4.94 -9.49 3.45
CA VAL A 329 5.22 -9.05 2.07
C VAL A 329 5.41 -10.23 1.13
N LEU A 330 6.13 -11.27 1.56
CA LEU A 330 6.36 -12.47 0.74
C LEU A 330 5.04 -13.22 0.48
N ILE A 331 4.22 -13.42 1.52
CA ILE A 331 2.89 -14.03 1.39
C ILE A 331 2.02 -13.17 0.49
N ASN A 332 2.01 -11.85 0.69
CA ASN A 332 1.23 -10.92 -0.10
C ASN A 332 1.60 -11.02 -1.59
N ARG A 333 2.89 -11.04 -1.91
CA ARG A 333 3.39 -11.25 -3.28
C ARG A 333 2.97 -12.62 -3.82
N LEU A 334 3.20 -13.70 -3.09
CA LEU A 334 2.94 -15.07 -3.57
C LEU A 334 1.44 -15.39 -3.72
N VAL A 335 0.59 -14.82 -2.87
CA VAL A 335 -0.86 -15.05 -2.88
C VAL A 335 -1.55 -14.11 -3.86
N ILE A 336 -1.19 -12.83 -3.92
CA ILE A 336 -1.89 -11.88 -4.80
C ILE A 336 -1.43 -11.99 -6.25
N ASP A 337 -0.11 -12.13 -6.52
CA ASP A 337 0.39 -12.24 -7.91
C ASP A 337 -0.13 -13.53 -8.60
N ARG A 338 -0.44 -14.59 -7.84
CA ARG A 338 -0.97 -15.85 -8.41
C ARG A 338 -2.48 -15.89 -8.59
N PHE A 339 -3.25 -15.02 -7.93
CA PHE A 339 -4.72 -15.14 -7.90
C PHE A 339 -5.49 -13.89 -8.34
N VAL A 340 -4.92 -12.68 -8.26
CA VAL A 340 -5.53 -11.44 -8.78
C VAL A 340 -5.10 -11.16 -10.22
N MET A 341 -3.89 -11.58 -10.60
CA MET A 341 -3.49 -11.73 -12.01
C MET A 341 -3.91 -13.12 -12.48
N SER A 342 -5.21 -13.34 -12.71
CA SER A 342 -5.64 -14.54 -13.43
C SER A 342 -5.04 -14.51 -14.85
N PRO A 343 -4.57 -15.66 -15.39
CA PRO A 343 -4.06 -15.79 -16.76
C PRO A 343 -5.01 -15.24 -17.83
N ASP A 344 -6.30 -15.11 -17.50
CA ASP A 344 -7.32 -14.51 -18.35
C ASP A 344 -7.02 -13.05 -18.69
N ARG A 345 -6.37 -12.26 -17.80
CA ARG A 345 -5.94 -10.88 -18.15
C ARG A 345 -4.78 -10.86 -19.13
N ALA A 346 -3.82 -11.78 -18.97
CA ALA A 346 -2.70 -11.91 -19.91
C ALA A 346 -3.17 -12.41 -21.28
N ALA A 347 -4.22 -13.23 -21.34
CA ALA A 347 -4.88 -13.63 -22.59
C ALA A 347 -5.69 -12.48 -23.23
N LEU A 348 -6.25 -11.58 -22.43
CA LEU A 348 -6.99 -10.40 -22.90
C LEU A 348 -6.08 -9.24 -23.35
N GLU A 349 -4.82 -9.21 -22.91
CA GLU A 349 -3.80 -8.22 -23.31
C GLU A 349 -2.95 -8.67 -24.52
N GLN A 350 -3.13 -9.90 -25.01
CA GLN A 350 -2.46 -10.36 -26.22
C GLN A 350 -3.04 -9.69 -27.47
N PRO A 351 -2.24 -8.99 -28.29
CA PRO A 351 -2.71 -8.48 -29.55
C PRO A 351 -3.07 -9.65 -30.46
N LEU A 352 -4.28 -9.64 -31.00
CA LEU A 352 -4.69 -10.56 -32.06
C LEU A 352 -3.95 -10.14 -33.34
N ILE A 353 -2.82 -10.79 -33.63
CA ILE A 353 -2.09 -10.59 -34.88
C ILE A 353 -2.84 -11.39 -35.96
N VAL A 354 -3.70 -10.69 -36.72
CA VAL A 354 -4.28 -11.25 -37.95
C VAL A 354 -3.25 -11.03 -39.05
N ALA A 355 -2.35 -11.99 -39.24
CA ALA A 355 -1.48 -12.00 -40.41
C ALA A 355 -2.35 -12.26 -41.65
N GLY A 356 -2.40 -11.30 -42.58
CA GLY A 356 -2.95 -11.54 -43.91
C GLY A 356 -2.06 -12.54 -44.66
N ASP A 357 -2.68 -13.48 -45.38
CA ASP A 357 -2.10 -14.59 -46.15
C ASP A 357 -0.62 -14.42 -46.56
N ALA A 358 0.29 -14.85 -45.70
CA ALA A 358 1.71 -14.94 -46.02
C ALA A 358 1.96 -16.23 -46.81
N ARG A 359 2.12 -16.12 -48.13
CA ARG A 359 2.66 -17.23 -48.94
C ARG A 359 4.14 -17.44 -48.59
N PRO A 360 4.61 -18.68 -48.37
CA PRO A 360 6.02 -18.94 -48.16
C PRO A 360 6.83 -18.54 -49.39
N ALA A 361 7.95 -17.83 -49.17
CA ALA A 361 8.89 -17.48 -50.22
C ALA A 361 9.49 -18.77 -50.82
N SER A 362 9.45 -18.88 -52.15
CA SER A 362 10.03 -19.98 -52.91
C SER A 362 11.51 -20.19 -52.59
N GLU A 363 11.93 -21.45 -52.53
CA GLU A 363 13.32 -21.91 -52.33
C GLU A 363 14.33 -21.21 -53.25
N PRO A 364 15.59 -21.01 -52.81
CA PRO A 364 16.62 -20.41 -53.64
C PRO A 364 17.07 -21.39 -54.74
N ASP A 365 16.92 -20.95 -55.98
CA ASP A 365 17.31 -21.66 -57.20
C ASP A 365 18.83 -21.95 -57.22
N ARG A 366 19.20 -23.17 -57.62
CA ARG A 366 20.61 -23.59 -57.73
C ARG A 366 21.28 -22.83 -58.88
N MET A 367 22.40 -22.18 -58.60
CA MET A 367 23.15 -21.38 -59.58
C MET A 367 24.00 -22.28 -60.50
N ASP A 368 23.79 -22.14 -61.80
CA ASP A 368 24.52 -22.84 -62.87
C ASP A 368 25.93 -22.21 -63.07
N PRO A 369 27.04 -22.97 -63.20
CA PRO A 369 28.39 -22.41 -63.13
C PRO A 369 28.90 -21.65 -64.36
N ALA A 370 28.06 -21.38 -65.37
CA ALA A 370 28.52 -20.94 -66.70
C ALA A 370 28.35 -19.44 -67.00
N VAL A 371 28.01 -18.58 -66.03
CA VAL A 371 27.87 -17.13 -66.25
C VAL A 371 28.90 -16.36 -65.43
N ALA A 372 30.17 -16.56 -65.78
CA ALA A 372 31.31 -15.85 -65.21
C ALA A 372 32.02 -15.01 -66.28
N ALA A 373 31.34 -14.02 -66.87
CA ALA A 373 31.99 -12.94 -67.64
C ALA A 373 31.00 -11.83 -68.03
N ASP A 374 30.68 -10.91 -67.12
CA ASP A 374 30.50 -9.49 -67.48
C ASP A 374 30.69 -8.62 -66.24
N ARG A 375 31.87 -8.01 -66.10
CA ARG A 375 32.12 -6.98 -65.08
C ARG A 375 31.59 -5.66 -65.61
N ARG A 376 30.30 -5.42 -65.44
CA ARG A 376 29.72 -4.08 -65.41
C ARG A 376 29.40 -3.75 -63.96
N THR A 377 29.94 -2.62 -63.50
CA THR A 377 29.65 -2.01 -62.22
C THR A 377 28.13 -1.99 -62.01
N PRO A 378 27.59 -2.63 -60.96
CA PRO A 378 26.17 -2.48 -60.67
C PRO A 378 25.95 -1.02 -60.32
N VAL A 379 25.17 -0.31 -61.13
CA VAL A 379 24.46 0.87 -60.66
C VAL A 379 23.67 0.39 -59.44
N ALA A 380 24.00 0.90 -58.26
CA ALA A 380 23.38 0.49 -57.02
C ALA A 380 21.86 0.70 -57.14
N GLY A 381 21.12 -0.40 -57.34
CA GLY A 381 19.67 -0.41 -57.19
C GLY A 381 19.30 0.09 -55.79
N PRO A 382 18.08 0.60 -55.59
CA PRO A 382 17.67 1.14 -54.30
C PRO A 382 17.97 0.11 -53.20
N ALA A 383 18.79 0.52 -52.22
CA ALA A 383 19.26 -0.36 -51.17
C ALA A 383 18.07 -1.04 -50.48
N LYS A 384 18.04 -2.37 -50.53
CA LYS A 384 16.95 -3.18 -49.97
C LYS A 384 16.72 -2.76 -48.50
N PRO A 385 15.46 -2.53 -48.09
CA PRO A 385 15.18 -2.15 -46.71
C PRO A 385 15.61 -3.27 -45.75
N VAL A 386 16.15 -2.88 -44.60
CA VAL A 386 16.51 -3.78 -43.50
C VAL A 386 15.25 -4.24 -42.77
N ILE A 387 14.29 -3.33 -42.61
CA ILE A 387 12.99 -3.57 -42.00
C ILE A 387 11.94 -2.97 -42.92
N ALA A 388 10.91 -3.75 -43.26
CA ALA A 388 9.77 -3.28 -44.03
C ALA A 388 8.47 -3.77 -43.38
N LEU A 389 7.70 -2.85 -42.81
CA LEU A 389 6.33 -3.06 -42.35
C LEU A 389 5.40 -2.73 -43.53
N ARG A 390 4.44 -3.61 -43.82
CA ARG A 390 3.44 -3.40 -44.88
C ARG A 390 2.05 -3.64 -44.33
N ASP A 391 1.19 -2.64 -44.47
CA ASP A 391 -0.23 -2.67 -44.13
C ASP A 391 -0.53 -3.16 -42.70
N VAL A 392 0.33 -2.80 -41.75
CA VAL A 392 0.21 -3.26 -40.36
C VAL A 392 -0.93 -2.52 -39.67
N THR A 393 -1.87 -3.30 -39.15
CA THR A 393 -2.96 -2.82 -38.30
C THR A 393 -2.91 -3.52 -36.96
N MET A 394 -2.91 -2.75 -35.87
CA MET A 394 -2.87 -3.26 -34.50
C MET A 394 -3.99 -2.61 -33.69
N SER A 395 -4.84 -3.43 -33.07
CA SER A 395 -5.98 -2.99 -32.29
C SER A 395 -5.95 -3.59 -30.88
N PHE A 396 -6.39 -2.80 -29.90
CA PHE A 396 -6.62 -3.23 -28.52
C PHE A 396 -8.12 -3.07 -28.24
N GLN A 397 -8.85 -4.19 -28.18
CA GLN A 397 -10.31 -4.19 -28.04
C GLN A 397 -11.00 -3.32 -29.11
N SER A 398 -11.72 -2.26 -28.73
CA SER A 398 -12.44 -1.36 -29.63
C SER A 398 -11.58 -0.23 -30.22
N VAL A 399 -10.30 -0.14 -29.85
CA VAL A 399 -9.41 0.96 -30.26
C VAL A 399 -8.34 0.43 -31.21
N THR A 400 -8.36 0.91 -32.45
CA THR A 400 -7.29 0.67 -33.42
C THR A 400 -6.13 1.61 -33.13
N ALA A 401 -5.04 1.08 -32.58
CA ALA A 401 -3.84 1.85 -32.20
C ALA A 401 -2.90 2.11 -33.38
N LEU A 402 -2.86 1.21 -34.37
CA LEU A 402 -2.16 1.36 -35.65
C LEU A 402 -3.11 0.91 -36.75
N ARG A 403 -3.21 1.67 -37.85
CA ARG A 403 -4.06 1.32 -38.99
C ARG A 403 -3.27 1.49 -40.27
N ASN A 404 -3.14 0.41 -41.05
CA ASN A 404 -2.51 0.38 -42.36
C ASN A 404 -1.15 1.10 -42.41
N ILE A 405 -0.30 0.82 -41.42
CA ILE A 405 1.03 1.41 -41.36
C ILE A 405 1.97 0.66 -42.29
N THR A 406 2.53 1.39 -43.26
CA THR A 406 3.58 0.92 -44.16
C THR A 406 4.82 1.78 -43.97
N LEU A 407 5.94 1.16 -43.60
CA LEU A 407 7.17 1.85 -43.22
C LEU A 407 8.41 1.00 -43.57
N GLU A 408 9.44 1.63 -44.11
CA GLU A 408 10.70 0.99 -44.48
C GLU A 408 11.88 1.70 -43.80
N ALA A 409 12.82 0.91 -43.28
CA ALA A 409 14.08 1.39 -42.71
C ALA A 409 15.26 0.82 -43.48
N HIS A 410 16.25 1.65 -43.82
CA HIS A 410 17.40 1.29 -44.67
C HIS A 410 18.71 1.38 -43.90
N VAL A 411 19.70 0.58 -44.31
CA VAL A 411 21.05 0.59 -43.73
C VAL A 411 21.64 2.01 -43.79
N GLY A 412 22.20 2.47 -42.68
CA GLY A 412 22.91 3.76 -42.61
C GLY A 412 22.00 5.00 -42.53
N LYS A 413 20.67 4.83 -42.44
CA LYS A 413 19.72 5.94 -42.23
C LYS A 413 19.14 5.92 -40.82
N VAL A 414 19.06 7.09 -40.20
CA VAL A 414 18.36 7.28 -38.92
C VAL A 414 16.89 7.60 -39.22
N LEU A 415 15.99 6.74 -38.77
CA LEU A 415 14.54 6.96 -38.89
C LEU A 415 13.98 7.42 -37.54
N ALA A 416 13.46 8.65 -37.49
CA ALA A 416 12.86 9.20 -36.29
C ALA A 416 11.33 9.02 -36.32
N LEU A 417 10.78 8.36 -35.29
CA LEU A 417 9.34 8.21 -35.12
C LEU A 417 8.80 9.29 -34.17
N LEU A 418 8.07 10.26 -34.73
CA LEU A 418 7.54 11.43 -34.02
C LEU A 418 6.00 11.44 -34.02
N GLY A 419 5.41 12.11 -33.04
CA GLY A 419 3.96 12.22 -32.90
C GLY A 419 3.54 12.55 -31.47
N ASP A 420 2.28 12.92 -31.27
CA ASP A 420 1.75 13.33 -29.97
C ASP A 420 1.68 12.18 -28.96
N ASN A 421 1.50 12.51 -27.67
CA ASN A 421 1.30 11.51 -26.63
C ASN A 421 0.00 10.73 -26.90
N GLY A 422 0.12 9.40 -27.04
CA GLY A 422 -0.99 8.52 -27.44
C GLY A 422 -1.06 8.16 -28.92
N ALA A 423 -0.22 8.74 -29.79
CA ALA A 423 -0.22 8.49 -31.24
C ALA A 423 0.26 7.09 -31.69
N GLY A 424 0.39 6.12 -30.77
CA GLY A 424 0.79 4.75 -31.13
C GLY A 424 2.29 4.51 -31.35
N LYS A 425 3.17 5.48 -31.04
CA LYS A 425 4.64 5.34 -31.26
C LYS A 425 5.26 4.12 -30.54
N SER A 426 5.00 3.99 -29.25
CA SER A 426 5.48 2.85 -28.44
C SER A 426 4.82 1.53 -28.86
N THR A 427 3.64 1.60 -29.46
CA THR A 427 2.93 0.45 -30.04
C THR A 427 3.62 -0.01 -31.32
N LEU A 428 3.99 0.92 -32.22
CA LEU A 428 4.68 0.62 -33.48
C LEU A 428 6.08 0.02 -33.28
N ILE A 429 6.79 0.40 -32.22
CA ILE A 429 8.12 -0.17 -31.88
C ILE A 429 8.02 -1.62 -31.38
N LYS A 430 6.85 -2.03 -30.87
CA LYS A 430 6.63 -3.39 -30.33
C LYS A 430 6.11 -4.38 -31.36
N VAL A 431 5.67 -3.89 -32.52
CA VAL A 431 5.43 -4.71 -33.72
C VAL A 431 6.78 -5.19 -34.22
#